data_AF-L8GP63-F1
#
_entry.id   AF-L8GP63-F1
#
_cell.length_a   1.000
_cell.length_b   1.000
_cell.length_c   1.000
_cell.angle_alpha   90.00
_cell.angle_beta   90.00
_cell.angle_gamma   90.00
#
_symmetry.space_group_name_H-M   'P 1'
#
loop_
_entity.id
_entity.type
_entity.pdbx_description
1 polymer ?
#
loop_
_entity_poly.entity_id
_entity_poly.type
_entity_poly.pdbx_seq_one_letter_code
_entity_poly.pdbx_strand_id
1 'polypeptide(L)'
;MKLPAYAVLLILCLSLFTSSVVAFDVIASLFRDRSCTAVLAPPMGLDQGVCAYSEDFNFYYNISTTSSGQARFNFGCKPGCVGCAEVGTTHYGSCMRFQLGSTEVFATAWRVDTSALLSATIYADPQCARQLPYGTITVQSGSCTYSQLLFNSVVAAQLDARDSPKSERIAFGLNCNQQCGFCSVYNRTAADLCTPVFNVYMKIKTAHF
;
A
#
# COMPACT_ATOMS: atom_id res chain seq x y z
N MET A 1 -35.46 -6.64 -35.81
CA MET A 1 -34.08 -7.13 -35.99
C MET A 1 -33.69 -7.90 -34.74
N LYS A 2 -33.51 -9.22 -34.82
CA LYS A 2 -33.12 -10.07 -33.69
C LYS A 2 -31.60 -10.09 -33.62
N LEU A 3 -31.01 -9.55 -32.55
CA LEU A 3 -29.58 -9.73 -32.29
C LEU A 3 -29.31 -11.23 -32.03
N PRO A 4 -28.31 -11.84 -32.69
CA PRO A 4 -27.97 -13.25 -32.44
C PRO A 4 -27.46 -13.42 -31.02
N ALA A 5 -27.89 -14.48 -30.33
CA ALA A 5 -27.55 -14.77 -28.93
C ALA A 5 -26.03 -14.77 -28.63
N TYR A 6 -25.20 -15.00 -29.65
CA TYR A 6 -23.74 -14.94 -29.57
C TYR A 6 -23.18 -13.52 -29.34
N ALA A 7 -23.86 -12.47 -29.81
CA ALA A 7 -23.44 -11.08 -29.62
C ALA A 7 -23.65 -10.63 -28.16
N VAL A 8 -24.68 -11.15 -27.49
CA VAL A 8 -24.93 -10.88 -26.06
C VAL A 8 -23.92 -11.63 -25.19
N LEU A 9 -23.53 -12.85 -25.57
CA LEU A 9 -22.51 -13.62 -24.85
C LEU A 9 -21.11 -12.98 -24.93
N LEU A 10 -20.74 -12.39 -26.08
CA LEU A 10 -19.45 -11.70 -26.24
C LEU A 10 -19.39 -10.40 -25.42
N ILE A 11 -20.49 -9.64 -25.33
CA ILE A 11 -20.58 -8.42 -24.51
C ILE A 11 -20.59 -8.77 -23.00
N LEU A 12 -21.17 -9.91 -22.60
CA LEU A 12 -21.06 -10.41 -21.22
C LEU A 12 -19.65 -10.90 -20.87
N CYS A 13 -18.91 -11.51 -21.80
CA CYS A 13 -17.51 -11.89 -21.56
C CYS A 13 -16.54 -10.70 -21.52
N LEU A 14 -16.81 -9.61 -22.24
CA LEU A 14 -16.00 -8.38 -22.18
C LEU A 14 -16.31 -7.47 -20.98
N SER A 15 -17.39 -7.74 -20.24
CA SER A 15 -17.75 -7.02 -19.00
C SER A 15 -17.40 -7.81 -17.72
N LEU A 16 -16.83 -9.02 -17.86
CA LEU A 16 -16.25 -9.77 -16.76
C LEU A 16 -14.83 -9.26 -16.49
N PHE A 17 -14.74 -8.36 -15.52
CA PHE A 17 -13.53 -8.03 -14.75
C PHE A 17 -12.40 -7.29 -15.49
N THR A 18 -12.63 -6.04 -15.91
CA THR A 18 -11.58 -5.03 -15.73
C THR A 18 -11.56 -4.59 -14.28
N SER A 19 -11.26 -5.51 -13.35
CA SER A 19 -10.68 -5.11 -12.09
C SER A 19 -9.33 -4.50 -12.43
N SER A 20 -9.29 -3.19 -12.58
CA SER A 20 -8.04 -2.44 -12.62
C SER A 20 -7.30 -2.79 -11.34
N VAL A 21 -6.32 -3.69 -11.45
CA VAL A 21 -5.43 -4.01 -10.35
C VAL A 21 -4.64 -2.74 -10.10
N VAL A 22 -5.02 -1.99 -9.07
CA VAL A 22 -4.23 -0.86 -8.60
C VAL A 22 -2.95 -1.47 -8.05
N ALA A 23 -1.82 -1.11 -8.65
CA ALA A 23 -0.51 -1.61 -8.32
C ALA A 23 0.36 -0.44 -7.89
N PHE A 24 0.70 -0.43 -6.61
CA PHE A 24 1.49 0.63 -6.00
C PHE A 24 2.99 0.33 -6.15
N ASP A 25 3.71 1.25 -6.78
CA ASP A 25 5.17 1.15 -6.93
C ASP A 25 5.91 1.81 -5.75
N VAL A 26 5.19 2.58 -4.94
CA VAL A 26 5.71 3.27 -3.76
C VAL A 26 4.73 3.11 -2.60
N ILE A 27 5.28 2.81 -1.42
CA ILE A 27 4.57 2.97 -0.15
C ILE A 27 5.15 4.19 0.55
N ALA A 28 4.32 5.02 1.17
CA ALA A 28 4.78 6.15 1.97
C ALA A 28 4.00 6.29 3.28
N SER A 29 4.63 6.89 4.29
CA SER A 29 4.00 7.15 5.59
C SER A 29 4.36 8.55 6.08
N LEU A 30 3.49 9.09 6.94
CA LEU A 30 3.72 10.34 7.65
C LEU A 30 3.90 10.06 9.14
N PHE A 31 4.73 10.88 9.78
CA PHE A 31 5.20 10.70 11.14
C PHE A 31 5.20 12.04 11.91
N ARG A 32 5.12 11.94 13.23
CA ARG A 32 5.12 13.08 14.17
C ARG A 32 6.53 13.47 14.62
N ASP A 33 7.53 12.62 14.38
CA ASP A 33 8.87 12.72 14.95
C ASP A 33 9.97 12.65 13.89
N ARG A 34 11.12 13.24 14.22
CA ARG A 34 12.31 13.30 13.36
C ARG A 34 12.93 11.94 13.02
N SER A 35 12.66 10.92 13.83
CA SER A 35 13.11 9.55 13.58
C SER A 35 12.15 8.74 12.70
N CYS A 36 11.00 9.31 12.31
CA CYS A 36 9.96 8.60 11.57
C CYS A 36 9.53 7.27 12.24
N THR A 37 9.19 7.34 13.52
CA THR A 37 8.79 6.17 14.32
C THR A 37 7.37 6.29 14.86
N ALA A 38 6.95 7.50 15.24
CA ALA A 38 5.61 7.82 15.71
C ALA A 38 4.70 8.13 14.51
N VAL A 39 4.04 7.09 14.01
CA VAL A 39 3.15 7.18 12.84
C VAL A 39 2.05 8.22 13.08
N LEU A 40 1.97 9.17 12.15
CA LEU A 40 0.92 10.18 12.07
C LEU A 40 -0.17 9.73 11.09
N ALA A 41 0.22 9.24 9.91
CA ALA A 41 -0.65 8.58 8.96
C ALA A 41 0.00 7.28 8.48
N PRO A 42 -0.78 6.19 8.40
CA PRO A 42 -0.24 4.87 8.08
C PRO A 42 0.40 4.80 6.69
N PRO A 43 1.13 3.71 6.39
CA PRO A 43 1.54 3.37 5.04
C PRO A 43 0.40 3.49 4.03
N MET A 44 0.55 4.35 3.04
CA MET A 44 -0.36 4.49 1.91
C MET A 44 0.34 4.01 0.65
N GLY A 45 -0.34 3.14 -0.09
CA GLY A 45 0.07 2.78 -1.45
C GLY A 45 -0.17 3.95 -2.39
N LEU A 46 0.85 4.30 -3.16
CA LEU A 46 0.78 5.37 -4.15
C LEU A 46 1.28 4.86 -5.49
N ASP A 47 0.47 5.06 -6.52
CA ASP A 47 0.93 5.02 -7.89
C ASP A 47 1.84 6.23 -8.11
N GLN A 48 3.04 6.02 -8.65
CA GLN A 48 4.02 7.08 -8.72
C GLN A 48 3.51 8.31 -9.48
N GLY A 49 3.64 9.48 -8.83
CA GLY A 49 3.23 10.76 -9.39
C GLY A 49 1.72 11.00 -9.44
N VAL A 50 0.89 10.01 -9.08
CA VAL A 50 -0.56 10.18 -9.01
C VAL A 50 -0.92 11.10 -7.85
N CYS A 51 -1.83 12.03 -8.14
CA CYS A 51 -2.29 12.97 -7.16
C CYS A 51 -3.35 12.35 -6.24
N ALA A 52 -3.03 12.27 -4.95
CA ALA A 52 -3.92 11.77 -3.92
C ALA A 52 -4.42 12.92 -3.04
N TYR A 53 -5.61 12.78 -2.50
CA TYR A 53 -6.15 13.68 -1.48
C TYR A 53 -6.06 13.01 -0.11
N SER A 54 -5.60 13.74 0.90
CA SER A 54 -5.65 13.28 2.28
C SER A 54 -6.78 14.00 3.02
N GLU A 55 -7.75 13.24 3.51
CA GLU A 55 -8.81 13.76 4.38
C GLU A 55 -8.25 14.23 5.72
N ASP A 56 -7.29 13.48 6.29
CA ASP A 56 -6.69 13.79 7.60
C ASP A 56 -5.98 15.14 7.63
N PHE A 57 -5.36 15.54 6.51
CA PHE A 57 -4.63 16.80 6.41
C PHE A 57 -5.29 17.84 5.50
N ASN A 58 -6.42 17.51 4.88
CA ASN A 58 -7.20 18.39 4.00
C ASN A 58 -6.35 19.04 2.88
N PHE A 59 -5.49 18.25 2.21
CA PHE A 59 -4.72 18.71 1.05
C PHE A 59 -4.46 17.61 0.03
N TYR A 60 -4.07 18.01 -1.18
CA TYR A 60 -3.57 17.09 -2.20
C TYR A 60 -2.05 16.91 -2.09
N TYR A 61 -1.59 15.71 -2.44
CA TYR A 61 -0.17 15.36 -2.45
C TYR A 61 0.14 14.31 -3.51
N ASN A 62 1.40 14.25 -3.93
CA ASN A 62 1.92 13.12 -4.67
C ASN A 62 3.37 12.83 -4.28
N ILE A 63 3.78 11.60 -4.55
CA ILE A 63 5.15 11.14 -4.36
C ILE A 63 5.60 10.49 -5.66
N SER A 64 6.78 10.86 -6.15
CA SER A 64 7.33 10.36 -7.40
C SER A 64 8.82 10.06 -7.29
N THR A 65 9.34 9.28 -8.23
CA THR A 65 10.79 9.05 -8.35
C THR A 65 11.41 10.16 -9.19
N THR A 66 12.51 10.76 -8.73
CA THR A 66 13.34 11.66 -9.55
C THR A 66 14.21 10.87 -10.54
N SER A 67 14.80 11.55 -11.53
CA SER A 67 15.79 10.92 -12.42
C SER A 67 17.02 10.37 -11.69
N SER A 68 17.33 10.90 -10.50
CA SER A 68 18.40 10.42 -9.62
C SER A 68 17.98 9.23 -8.74
N GLY A 69 16.75 8.71 -8.89
CA GLY A 69 16.24 7.59 -8.10
C GLY A 69 15.90 7.94 -6.65
N GLN A 70 15.66 9.22 -6.36
CA GLN A 70 15.24 9.72 -5.05
C GLN A 70 13.71 9.86 -4.99
N ALA A 71 13.15 9.82 -3.78
CA ALA A 71 11.74 10.11 -3.54
C ALA A 71 11.54 11.62 -3.54
N ARG A 72 10.70 12.13 -4.44
CA ARG A 72 10.20 13.49 -4.46
C ARG A 72 8.82 13.52 -3.84
N PHE A 73 8.66 14.35 -2.82
CA PHE A 73 7.39 14.59 -2.14
C PHE A 73 6.88 15.96 -2.55
N ASN A 74 5.60 16.05 -2.89
CA ASN A 74 4.92 17.32 -3.06
C ASN A 74 3.66 17.30 -2.17
N PHE A 75 3.60 18.21 -1.19
CA PHE A 75 2.53 18.29 -0.19
C PHE A 75 1.83 19.65 -0.24
N GLY A 76 0.60 19.70 0.28
CA GLY A 76 -0.16 20.95 0.31
C GLY A 76 -0.52 21.47 -1.09
N CYS A 77 -0.75 20.57 -2.04
CA CYS A 77 -1.04 20.91 -3.43
C CYS A 77 -2.52 21.25 -3.63
N LYS A 78 -2.80 21.94 -4.74
CA LYS A 78 -4.16 22.09 -5.29
C LYS A 78 -4.62 20.80 -5.98
N PRO A 79 -5.92 20.62 -6.26
CA PRO A 79 -6.42 19.49 -7.05
C PRO A 79 -5.59 19.29 -8.34
N GLY A 80 -5.20 18.04 -8.61
CA GLY A 80 -4.28 17.70 -9.71
C GLY A 80 -2.79 17.85 -9.37
N CYS A 81 -2.45 18.15 -8.12
CA CYS A 81 -1.09 18.24 -7.58
C CYS A 81 -0.24 19.31 -8.26
N VAL A 82 -0.88 20.44 -8.56
CA VAL A 82 -0.26 21.65 -9.09
C VAL A 82 -0.06 22.67 -7.98
N GLY A 83 1.04 23.43 -8.04
CA GLY A 83 1.31 24.55 -7.12
C GLY A 83 1.36 24.12 -5.65
N CYS A 84 2.19 23.13 -5.33
CA CYS A 84 2.36 22.58 -4.00
C CYS A 84 3.07 23.55 -3.06
N ALA A 85 2.61 23.63 -1.80
CA ALA A 85 3.19 24.48 -0.78
C ALA A 85 4.59 24.01 -0.37
N GLU A 86 4.75 22.70 -0.23
CA GLU A 86 6.01 22.09 0.20
C GLU A 86 6.46 21.05 -0.82
N VAL A 87 7.72 21.12 -1.21
CA VAL A 87 8.33 20.18 -2.14
C VAL A 87 9.70 19.78 -1.60
N GLY A 88 9.92 18.48 -1.51
CA GLY A 88 11.14 17.92 -0.96
C GLY A 88 11.64 16.74 -1.78
N THR A 89 12.94 16.47 -1.69
CA THR A 89 13.53 15.27 -2.28
C THR A 89 14.51 14.66 -1.29
N THR A 90 14.40 13.36 -1.08
CA THR A 90 15.32 12.59 -0.23
C THR A 90 15.49 11.18 -0.78
N HIS A 91 16.47 10.43 -0.28
CA HIS A 91 16.60 9.02 -0.62
C HIS A 91 15.40 8.23 -0.08
N TYR A 92 14.96 7.21 -0.82
CA TYR A 92 13.99 6.25 -0.31
C TYR A 92 14.50 5.64 1.02
N GLY A 93 13.59 5.36 1.94
CA GLY A 93 13.89 4.90 3.29
C GLY A 93 14.35 5.99 4.26
N SER A 94 14.61 7.21 3.79
CA SER A 94 15.06 8.32 4.64
C SER A 94 13.88 9.16 5.12
N CYS A 95 13.96 9.58 6.39
CA CYS A 95 13.00 10.48 7.00
C CYS A 95 13.26 11.93 6.57
N MET A 96 12.26 12.60 6.01
CA MET A 96 12.35 14.00 5.57
C MET A 96 11.31 14.86 6.30
N ARG A 97 11.72 16.06 6.72
CA ARG A 97 10.89 17.03 7.42
C ARG A 97 10.15 17.93 6.43
N PHE A 98 8.90 18.23 6.72
CA PHE A 98 8.04 19.16 5.99
C PHE A 98 7.30 20.08 6.96
N GLN A 99 7.00 21.30 6.52
CA GLN A 99 6.26 22.29 7.30
C GLN A 99 4.93 22.59 6.59
N LEU A 100 3.83 22.00 7.07
CA LEU A 100 2.51 22.14 6.46
C LEU A 100 1.69 23.15 7.28
N GLY A 101 1.76 24.41 6.86
CA GLY A 101 1.25 25.53 7.66
C GLY A 101 2.02 25.66 8.97
N SER A 102 1.32 25.60 10.10
CA SER A 102 1.94 25.61 11.44
C SER A 102 2.36 24.23 11.94
N THR A 103 2.05 23.15 11.21
CA THR A 103 2.32 21.78 11.64
C THR A 103 3.60 21.24 11.02
N GLU A 104 4.53 20.80 11.86
CA GLU A 104 5.68 20.02 11.42
C GLU A 104 5.28 18.56 11.23
N VAL A 105 5.58 18.00 10.06
CA VAL A 105 5.37 16.58 9.76
C VAL A 105 6.64 15.97 9.16
N PHE A 106 6.77 14.66 9.29
CA PHE A 106 7.89 13.93 8.74
C PHE A 106 7.36 12.86 7.78
N ALA A 107 8.03 12.64 6.66
CA ALA A 107 7.62 11.67 5.67
C ALA A 107 8.76 10.72 5.32
N THR A 108 8.41 9.46 5.06
CA THR A 108 9.31 8.48 4.43
C THR A 108 8.56 7.78 3.31
N ALA A 109 9.29 7.41 2.26
CA ALA A 109 8.77 6.60 1.17
C ALA A 109 9.71 5.42 0.91
N TRP A 110 9.16 4.31 0.44
CA TRP A 110 9.88 3.08 0.10
C TRP A 110 9.44 2.61 -1.28
N ARG A 111 10.40 2.12 -2.08
CA ARG A 111 10.07 1.44 -3.32
C ARG A 111 9.47 0.07 -3.02
N VAL A 112 8.50 -0.31 -3.84
CA VAL A 112 7.91 -1.64 -3.82
C VAL A 112 8.62 -2.52 -4.84
N ASP A 113 9.04 -3.70 -4.42
CA ASP A 113 9.41 -4.77 -5.34
C ASP A 113 8.13 -5.37 -5.92
N THR A 114 7.66 -4.81 -7.03
CA THR A 114 6.42 -5.21 -7.70
C THR A 114 6.53 -6.59 -8.38
N SER A 115 7.72 -7.17 -8.45
CA SER A 115 7.93 -8.51 -9.02
C SER A 115 7.64 -9.63 -8.01
N ALA A 116 7.68 -9.32 -6.72
CA ALA A 116 7.47 -10.30 -5.66
C ALA A 116 6.01 -10.77 -5.59
N LEU A 117 5.82 -12.06 -5.39
CA LEU A 117 4.54 -12.63 -5.01
C LEU A 117 4.56 -12.96 -3.51
N LEU A 118 3.50 -12.58 -2.80
CA LEU A 118 3.40 -12.74 -1.36
C LEU A 118 2.29 -13.71 -1.00
N SER A 119 2.51 -14.49 0.06
CA SER A 119 1.49 -15.33 0.69
C SER A 119 1.20 -14.80 2.09
N ALA A 120 -0.04 -14.38 2.33
CA ALA A 120 -0.55 -13.97 3.62
C ALA A 120 -1.42 -15.10 4.21
N THR A 121 -1.05 -15.59 5.38
CA THR A 121 -1.79 -16.63 6.10
C THR A 121 -2.21 -16.11 7.47
N ILE A 122 -3.42 -16.47 7.91
CA ILE A 122 -4.02 -15.97 9.16
C ILE A 122 -4.09 -17.11 10.18
N TYR A 123 -3.76 -16.78 11.43
CA TYR A 123 -3.59 -17.70 12.54
C TYR A 123 -4.35 -17.23 13.77
N ALA A 124 -4.68 -18.18 14.63
CA ALA A 124 -5.44 -17.95 15.85
C ALA A 124 -4.55 -17.70 17.08
N ASP A 125 -3.22 -17.82 16.94
CA ASP A 125 -2.27 -17.80 18.04
C ASP A 125 -1.00 -16.99 17.70
N PRO A 126 -0.32 -16.42 18.71
CA PRO A 126 0.85 -15.56 18.50
C PRO A 126 2.09 -16.27 17.96
N GLN A 127 2.12 -17.60 17.96
CA GLN A 127 3.23 -18.38 17.40
C GLN A 127 2.97 -18.76 15.94
N CYS A 128 1.78 -18.44 15.40
CA CYS A 128 1.33 -18.86 14.09
C CYS A 128 1.41 -20.40 13.91
N ALA A 129 1.05 -21.17 14.94
CA ALA A 129 1.04 -22.63 14.90
C ALA A 129 -0.30 -23.21 14.42
N ARG A 130 -1.41 -22.49 14.61
CA ARG A 130 -2.77 -22.89 14.28
C ARG A 130 -3.38 -21.94 13.27
N GLN A 131 -3.29 -22.32 12.00
CA GLN A 131 -3.91 -21.61 10.89
C GLN A 131 -5.44 -21.62 11.03
N LEU A 132 -6.07 -20.47 10.79
CA LEU A 132 -7.52 -20.35 10.69
C LEU A 132 -8.01 -20.86 9.33
N PRO A 133 -9.28 -21.32 9.21
CA PRO A 133 -9.80 -21.92 7.98
C PRO A 133 -9.96 -20.93 6.80
N TYR A 134 -9.47 -19.69 6.95
CA TYR A 134 -9.42 -18.69 5.88
C TYR A 134 -8.35 -18.97 4.81
N GLY A 135 -7.63 -20.10 4.89
CA GLY A 135 -6.62 -20.47 3.88
C GLY A 135 -5.44 -19.50 3.81
N THR A 136 -4.80 -19.47 2.64
CA THR A 136 -3.68 -18.57 2.33
C THR A 136 -4.10 -17.67 1.18
N ILE A 137 -3.91 -16.37 1.36
CA ILE A 137 -4.19 -15.35 0.35
C ILE A 137 -2.89 -15.07 -0.38
N THR A 138 -2.90 -15.22 -1.70
CA THR A 138 -1.77 -14.83 -2.55
C THR A 138 -2.00 -13.42 -3.05
N VAL A 139 -0.99 -12.55 -2.90
CA VAL A 139 -1.06 -11.13 -3.25
C VAL A 139 0.17 -10.78 -4.08
N GLN A 140 -0.03 -10.22 -5.27
CA GLN A 140 1.07 -9.60 -6.01
C GLN A 140 1.55 -8.37 -5.23
N SER A 141 2.85 -8.25 -5.02
CA SER A 141 3.43 -7.17 -4.22
C SER A 141 3.04 -5.79 -4.78
N GLY A 142 2.48 -4.94 -3.92
CA GLY A 142 1.96 -3.62 -4.29
C GLY A 142 0.54 -3.64 -4.86
N SER A 143 -0.05 -4.80 -5.12
CA SER A 143 -1.38 -4.88 -5.73
C SER A 143 -2.50 -4.98 -4.71
N CYS A 144 -3.57 -4.22 -4.96
CA CYS A 144 -4.83 -4.40 -4.25
C CYS A 144 -5.53 -5.70 -4.71
N THR A 145 -5.79 -6.61 -3.77
CA THR A 145 -6.38 -7.93 -4.04
C THR A 145 -7.66 -8.11 -3.22
N TYR A 146 -8.79 -8.40 -3.88
CA TYR A 146 -9.99 -8.81 -3.18
C TYR A 146 -9.88 -10.28 -2.73
N SER A 147 -9.92 -10.51 -1.43
CA SER A 147 -9.90 -11.86 -0.88
C SER A 147 -11.31 -12.39 -0.68
N GLN A 148 -11.66 -13.45 -1.41
CA GLN A 148 -12.91 -14.21 -1.20
C GLN A 148 -12.95 -14.89 0.18
N LEU A 149 -11.80 -15.09 0.80
CA LEU A 149 -11.67 -15.75 2.11
C LEU A 149 -12.00 -14.78 3.26
N LEU A 150 -11.69 -13.50 3.07
CA LEU A 150 -11.97 -12.42 4.05
C LEU A 150 -13.15 -11.53 3.67
N PHE A 151 -13.71 -11.74 2.48
CA PHE A 151 -14.72 -10.88 1.85
C PHE A 151 -14.35 -9.39 1.83
N ASN A 152 -13.05 -9.09 1.75
CA ASN A 152 -12.50 -7.74 1.81
C ASN A 152 -11.26 -7.60 0.92
N SER A 153 -10.96 -6.37 0.53
CA SER A 153 -9.70 -6.06 -0.15
C SER A 153 -8.53 -6.01 0.82
N VAL A 154 -7.38 -6.51 0.36
CA VAL A 154 -6.10 -6.53 1.07
C VAL A 154 -5.01 -6.04 0.14
N VAL A 155 -3.97 -5.44 0.71
CA VAL A 155 -2.75 -5.09 0.00
C VAL A 155 -1.56 -5.58 0.81
N ALA A 156 -0.55 -6.12 0.12
CA ALA A 156 0.73 -6.44 0.72
C ALA A 156 1.82 -6.06 -0.27
N ALA A 157 2.93 -5.50 0.23
CA ALA A 157 4.02 -5.00 -0.57
C ALA A 157 5.35 -5.40 0.08
N GLN A 158 6.23 -6.01 -0.72
CA GLN A 158 7.61 -6.21 -0.37
C GLN A 158 8.36 -4.90 -0.64
N LEU A 159 8.91 -4.29 0.40
CA LEU A 159 9.69 -3.07 0.28
C LEU A 159 11.11 -3.39 -0.18
N ASP A 160 11.69 -2.54 -1.02
CA ASP A 160 13.02 -2.76 -1.60
C ASP A 160 14.09 -2.91 -0.51
N ALA A 161 14.95 -3.93 -0.72
CA ALA A 161 16.30 -4.13 -0.15
C ALA A 161 16.91 -2.95 0.62
N ARG A 162 17.03 -1.87 -0.15
CA ARG A 162 17.86 -0.69 0.09
C ARG A 162 17.14 0.37 0.92
N ASP A 163 15.81 0.31 0.98
CA ASP A 163 14.98 1.39 1.52
C ASP A 163 14.44 1.05 2.92
N SER A 164 14.28 -0.23 3.25
CA SER A 164 13.72 -0.69 4.52
C SER A 164 14.67 -1.66 5.22
N PRO A 165 14.70 -1.77 6.56
CA PRO A 165 15.37 -2.87 7.24
C PRO A 165 14.61 -4.19 7.09
N LYS A 166 15.25 -5.33 7.39
CA LYS A 166 14.58 -6.65 7.38
C LYS A 166 13.38 -6.72 8.33
N SER A 167 13.43 -5.97 9.44
CA SER A 167 12.36 -5.90 10.44
C SER A 167 11.07 -5.24 9.95
N GLU A 168 11.10 -4.52 8.83
CA GLU A 168 9.98 -3.76 8.28
C GLU A 168 9.83 -3.96 6.76
N ARG A 169 10.26 -5.13 6.27
CA ARG A 169 10.36 -5.42 4.84
C ARG A 169 9.01 -5.60 4.14
N ILE A 170 7.95 -5.86 4.90
CA ILE A 170 6.60 -6.04 4.37
C ILE A 170 5.73 -4.90 4.87
N ALA A 171 5.13 -4.14 3.95
CA ALA A 171 4.00 -3.28 4.26
C ALA A 171 2.71 -4.02 3.90
N PHE A 172 1.66 -3.88 4.71
CA PHE A 172 0.37 -4.49 4.40
C PHE A 172 -0.79 -3.65 4.90
N GLY A 173 -1.94 -3.80 4.24
CA GLY A 173 -3.22 -3.22 4.60
C GLY A 173 -4.34 -4.26 4.53
N LEU A 174 -5.30 -4.17 5.45
CA LEU A 174 -6.44 -5.08 5.56
C LEU A 174 -7.74 -4.32 5.76
N ASN A 175 -8.85 -4.95 5.37
CA ASN A 175 -10.18 -4.33 5.35
C ASN A 175 -10.13 -3.00 4.57
N CYS A 176 -9.64 -3.12 3.34
CA CYS A 176 -9.47 -2.02 2.43
C CYS A 176 -10.73 -1.76 1.61
N ASN A 177 -10.87 -0.52 1.14
CA ASN A 177 -11.82 -0.24 0.06
C ASN A 177 -11.40 -0.98 -1.24
N GLN A 178 -12.26 -0.97 -2.25
CA GLN A 178 -12.05 -1.77 -3.47
C GLN A 178 -10.74 -1.48 -4.21
N GLN A 179 -10.16 -0.29 -4.03
CA GLN A 179 -8.93 0.17 -4.67
C GLN A 179 -7.72 0.20 -3.73
N CYS A 180 -7.89 -0.20 -2.47
CA CYS A 180 -6.89 -0.10 -1.40
C CYS A 180 -6.32 1.31 -1.16
N GLY A 181 -6.99 2.36 -1.63
CA GLY A 181 -6.63 3.75 -1.29
C GLY A 181 -6.86 4.07 0.19
N PHE A 182 -7.69 3.28 0.87
CA PHE A 182 -7.89 3.33 2.31
C PHE A 182 -8.06 1.92 2.88
N CYS A 183 -7.45 1.64 4.03
CA CYS A 183 -7.62 0.39 4.78
C CYS A 183 -7.77 0.67 6.27
N SER A 184 -8.59 -0.14 6.94
CA SER A 184 -8.81 0.00 8.38
C SER A 184 -7.60 -0.43 9.21
N VAL A 185 -6.77 -1.32 8.66
CA VAL A 185 -5.46 -1.68 9.22
C VAL A 185 -4.41 -1.41 8.18
N TYR A 186 -3.32 -0.81 8.64
CA TYR A 186 -2.08 -0.70 7.89
C TYR A 186 -0.90 -0.86 8.84
N ASN A 187 0.08 -1.65 8.45
CA ASN A 187 1.28 -1.83 9.26
C ASN A 187 2.49 -2.21 8.39
N ARG A 188 3.68 -2.17 9.00
CA ARG A 188 4.92 -2.73 8.46
C ARG A 188 5.46 -3.78 9.41
N THR A 189 6.05 -4.85 8.85
CA THR A 189 6.56 -5.97 9.63
C THR A 189 7.69 -6.67 8.89
N ALA A 190 8.38 -7.57 9.59
CA ALA A 190 9.34 -8.46 8.97
C ALA A 190 8.62 -9.50 8.10
N ALA A 191 9.26 -9.89 7.00
CA ALA A 191 8.82 -11.08 6.27
C ALA A 191 8.87 -12.30 7.21
N ASP A 192 7.87 -13.17 7.09
CA ASP A 192 7.71 -14.41 7.86
C ASP A 192 7.48 -14.22 9.37
N LEU A 193 7.27 -12.98 9.85
CA LEU A 193 6.94 -12.70 11.25
C LEU A 193 5.45 -12.84 11.53
N CYS A 194 5.11 -13.54 12.62
CA CYS A 194 3.75 -13.63 13.13
C CYS A 194 3.35 -12.29 13.75
N THR A 195 2.53 -11.51 13.03
CA THR A 195 2.20 -10.13 13.39
C THR A 195 0.76 -10.06 13.90
N PRO A 196 0.49 -9.47 15.08
CA PRO A 196 -0.88 -9.30 15.57
C PRO A 196 -1.66 -8.33 14.67
N VAL A 197 -2.90 -8.69 14.37
CA VAL A 197 -3.86 -7.90 13.60
C VAL A 197 -5.22 -8.05 14.29
N PHE A 198 -5.68 -7.00 14.96
CA PHE A 198 -6.88 -7.07 15.81
C PHE A 198 -6.82 -8.24 16.81
N ASN A 199 -7.71 -9.22 16.65
CA ASN A 199 -7.86 -10.41 17.48
C ASN A 199 -7.26 -11.68 16.84
N VAL A 200 -6.55 -11.54 15.71
CA VAL A 200 -5.89 -12.64 15.00
C VAL A 200 -4.42 -12.32 14.77
N TYR A 201 -3.69 -13.27 14.19
CA TYR A 201 -2.30 -13.08 13.78
C TYR A 201 -2.16 -13.35 12.29
N MET A 202 -1.25 -12.63 11.64
CA MET A 202 -0.98 -12.79 10.23
C MET A 202 0.51 -12.98 10.00
N LYS A 203 0.86 -13.88 9.09
CA LYS A 203 2.23 -14.11 8.64
C LYS A 203 2.28 -13.93 7.14
N ILE A 204 3.12 -13.01 6.67
CA ILE A 204 3.31 -12.72 5.25
C ILE A 204 4.72 -13.12 4.85
N LYS A 205 4.85 -13.92 3.79
CA LYS A 205 6.14 -14.36 3.25
C LYS A 205 6.16 -14.24 1.74
N THR A 206 7.35 -14.20 1.15
CA THR A 206 7.51 -14.36 -0.29
C THR A 206 7.07 -15.78 -0.68
N ALA A 207 6.23 -15.88 -1.70
CA ALA A 207 5.78 -17.16 -2.24
C ALA A 207 6.91 -17.76 -3.09
N HIS A 208 7.21 -19.04 -2.87
CA HIS A 208 8.06 -19.84 -3.74
C HIS A 208 7.17 -20.94 -4.32
N PHE A 209 7.09 -21.01 -5.64
CA PHE A 209 6.43 -22.10 -6.37
C PHE A 209 7.48 -23.08 -6.90
#